data_AF-A0A7X7KG09-F1
#
_entry.id   AF-A0A7X7KG09-F1
#
_cell.length_a   1.000
_cell.length_b   1.000
_cell.length_c   1.000
_cell.angle_alpha   90.00
_cell.angle_beta   90.00
_cell.angle_gamma   90.00
#
_symmetry.space_group_name_H-M   'P 1'
#
loop_
_entity.id
_entity.type
_entity.pdbx_description
1 polymer ?
#
loop_
_entity_poly.entity_id
_entity_poly.type
_entity_poly.pdbx_seq_one_letter_code
_entity_poly.pdbx_strand_id
1 'polypeptide(L)' 'VAHIGEKGRLESVDFKYMLDTTRKYALPLLDHFDRVGLLRRVGNTRFLKQ' A
#
# COMPACT_ATOMS: atom_id res chain seq x y z
N VAL A 1 4.35 -10.75 -6.81
CA VAL A 1 4.46 -9.61 -7.77
C VAL A 1 3.16 -9.36 -8.56
N ALA A 2 2.21 -10.31 -8.65
CA ALA A 2 1.06 -10.21 -9.56
C ALA A 2 -0.12 -9.29 -9.15
N HIS A 3 -0.29 -8.91 -7.88
CA HIS A 3 -1.51 -8.18 -7.46
C HIS A 3 -1.45 -6.64 -7.54
N ILE A 4 -0.26 -6.04 -7.57
CA ILE A 4 -0.12 -4.58 -7.59
C ILE A 4 -0.23 -4.03 -9.04
N GLY A 5 0.01 -4.89 -10.04
CA GLY A 5 -0.01 -4.52 -11.46
C GLY A 5 -1.41 -4.34 -12.08
N GLU A 6 -2.42 -5.10 -11.64
CA GLU A 6 -3.73 -5.11 -12.33
C GLU A 6 -4.67 -3.96 -11.94
N LYS A 7 -4.53 -3.38 -10.73
CA LYS A 7 -5.45 -2.33 -10.26
C LYS A 7 -4.80 -0.98 -9.99
N GLY A 8 -3.46 -0.92 -9.92
CA GLY A 8 -2.69 0.31 -9.63
C GLY A 8 -3.05 1.00 -8.30
N ARG A 9 -3.90 0.39 -7.49
CA ARG A 9 -4.49 0.94 -6.26
C ARG A 9 -4.32 -0.07 -5.14
N LEU A 10 -4.07 0.45 -3.95
CA LEU A 10 -3.76 -0.30 -2.76
C LEU A 10 -4.46 0.36 -1.58
N GLU A 11 -5.51 -0.28 -1.09
CA GLU A 11 -6.22 0.14 0.11
C GLU A 11 -5.42 -0.26 1.35
N SER A 12 -5.36 0.63 2.33
CA SER A 12 -4.61 0.37 3.56
C SER A 12 -5.16 -0.84 4.34
N VAL A 13 -6.45 -1.13 4.18
CA VAL A 13 -7.13 -2.27 4.79
C VAL A 13 -6.74 -3.57 4.09
N ASP A 14 -6.73 -3.58 2.76
CA ASP A 14 -6.41 -4.76 1.96
C ASP A 14 -4.94 -5.15 2.10
N PHE A 15 -4.06 -4.16 2.22
CA PHE A 15 -2.63 -4.39 2.41
C PHE A 15 -2.32 -5.19 3.69
N LYS A 16 -3.10 -4.97 4.76
CA LYS A 16 -3.00 -5.75 6.00
C LYS A 16 -3.21 -7.23 5.73
N TYR A 17 -4.26 -7.56 4.97
CA TYR A 17 -4.63 -8.94 4.66
C TYR A 17 -3.66 -9.58 3.67
N MET A 18 -3.09 -8.82 2.74
CA MET A 18 -2.08 -9.32 1.80
C MET A 18 -0.79 -9.79 2.48
N LEU A 19 -0.38 -9.10 3.56
CA LEU A 19 0.84 -9.42 4.30
C LEU A 19 0.59 -10.32 5.52
N ASP A 20 -0.65 -10.76 5.73
CA ASP A 20 -1.11 -11.49 6.91
C ASP A 20 -0.54 -10.92 8.22
N THR A 21 -0.60 -9.59 8.35
CA THR A 21 0.01 -8.87 9.47
C THR A 21 -0.99 -7.99 10.18
N THR A 22 -0.56 -7.35 11.27
CA THR A 22 -1.41 -6.41 12.01
C THR A 22 -1.22 -4.98 11.48
N ARG A 23 -2.19 -4.10 11.75
CA ARG A 23 -2.11 -2.66 11.40
C ARG A 23 -0.84 -2.00 11.91
N LYS A 24 -0.31 -2.47 13.05
CA LYS A 24 0.93 -2.00 13.66
C LYS A 24 2.13 -2.09 12.72
N TYR A 25 2.17 -3.11 11.85
CA TYR A 25 3.28 -3.33 10.91
C TYR A 25 2.92 -2.92 9.47
N ALA A 26 1.66 -3.08 9.08
CA ALA A 26 1.20 -2.72 7.74
C ALA A 26 1.26 -1.19 7.48
N LEU A 27 0.83 -0.36 8.46
CA LEU A 27 0.80 1.09 8.27
C LEU A 27 2.20 1.71 8.13
N PRO A 28 3.19 1.40 9.00
CA PRO A 28 4.55 1.94 8.83
C PRO A 28 5.21 1.52 7.52
N LEU A 29 4.91 0.32 7.01
CA LEU A 29 5.43 -0.13 5.73
C LEU A 29 4.82 0.64 4.55
N LEU A 30 3.53 0.98 4.62
CA LEU A 30 2.90 1.87 3.64
C LEU A 30 3.48 3.29 3.71
N ASP A 31 3.70 3.80 4.92
CA ASP A 31 4.29 5.12 5.12
C ASP A 31 5.75 5.14 4.61
N HIS A 32 6.48 4.02 4.73
CA HIS A 32 7.79 3.86 4.12
C HIS A 32 7.71 3.94 2.58
N PHE A 33 6.74 3.27 1.94
CA PHE A 33 6.57 3.37 0.50
C PHE A 33 6.11 4.75 0.03
N ASP A 34 5.30 5.45 0.82
CA ASP A 34 4.95 6.86 0.57
C ASP A 34 6.21 7.74 0.64
N ARG A 35 7.07 7.53 1.64
CA ARG A 35 8.33 8.28 1.82
C ARG A 35 9.34 8.03 0.69
N VAL A 36 9.42 6.79 0.21
CA VAL A 36 10.30 6.42 -0.92
C VAL A 36 9.73 6.90 -2.27
N GLY A 37 8.47 7.38 -2.29
CA GLY A 37 7.80 7.88 -3.49
C GLY A 37 7.30 6.78 -4.42
N LEU A 38 7.19 5.56 -3.91
CA LEU A 38 6.71 4.36 -4.60
C LEU A 38 5.18 4.34 -4.67
N LEU A 39 4.53 4.86 -3.63
CA LEU A 39 3.08 5.03 -3.55
C LEU A 39 2.72 6.53 -3.50
N ARG A 40 1.56 6.86 -4.05
CA ARG A 40 0.94 8.19 -3.91
C ARG A 40 -0.38 8.06 -3.17
N ARG A 41 -0.47 8.69 -2.01
CA ARG A 41 -1.70 8.72 -1.21
C ARG A 41 -2.72 9.72 -1.79
N VAL A 42 -3.94 9.25 -2.03
CA VAL A 42 -5.10 10.08 -2.37
C VAL A 42 -6.24 9.65 -1.43
N GLY A 43 -6.43 10.41 -0.34
CA GLY A 43 -7.37 10.04 0.71
C GLY A 43 -6.93 8.81 1.51
N ASN A 44 -7.75 7.76 1.48
CA ASN A 44 -7.50 6.47 2.17
C ASN A 44 -6.82 5.42 1.26
N THR A 45 -6.85 5.67 -0.05
CA THR A 45 -6.29 4.81 -1.08
C THR A 45 -4.88 5.28 -1.44
N ARG A 46 -3.99 4.32 -1.70
CA ARG A 46 -2.64 4.58 -2.21
C ARG A 46 -2.51 4.02 -3.61
N PHE A 47 -1.89 4.76 -4.51
CA PHE A 47 -1.70 4.36 -5.90
C PHE A 47 -0.24 4.04 -6.15
N LEU A 48 0.05 2.98 -6.90
CA LEU A 48 1.41 2.73 -7.35
C LEU A 48 1.80 3.81 -8.34
N LYS A 49 2.91 4.50 -8.07
CA LYS A 49 3.50 5.43 -9.01
C LYS A 49 4.19 4.58 -10.10
N GLN A 50 3.62 4.57 -11.30
CA GLN A 50 4.32 4.05 -12.49
C GLN A 50 5.44 4.99 -12.89
#